data_AF-A0A9E3GWB2-F1
#
_entry.id   AF-A0A9E3GWB2-F1
#
_cell.length_a   1.000
_cell.length_b   1.000
_cell.length_c   1.000
_cell.angle_alpha   90.00
_cell.angle_beta   90.00
_cell.angle_gamma   90.00
#
_symmetry.space_group_name_H-M   'P 1'
#
loop_
_entity.id
_entity.type
_entity.pdbx_description
1 polymer ?
#
loop_
_entity_poly.entity_id
_entity_poly.type
_entity_poly.pdbx_seq_one_letter_code
_entity_poly.pdbx_strand_id
1 'polypeptide(L)'
;MTSTAERRPPSRRPPAVRAVAVAGALGLLLGGCAGPTRTVRDLGDAAVAVAAAPPVAEAPPGPRVRDEAAIQDVLDRAAAGFLAGDVDAVRGTLFAPAGPFGARWLARVDNLRQVPLSHYSLRVDPSLPDLATARVRDAYSDPVQVVYVVEEHALEGYDELGPAAEDLFLTVVETPDGWRIAGDRDGEPLGLVSVDHLWDHGPVVTTSDGPVLALHHPDAATVPALLSEARQALGEARARWPLAWPARVPIIIPRDEEELAELLHVTFDLSDFIAFATATPVGELDEYRLTGSRIVVNPER
;
A
#
# COMPACT_ATOMS: atom_id res chain seq x y z
N MET A 1 -32.98 -16.37 -65.92
CA MET A 1 -31.85 -16.56 -64.99
C MET A 1 -31.68 -15.26 -64.22
N THR A 2 -32.25 -15.16 -63.02
CA THR A 2 -32.19 -13.97 -62.17
C THR A 2 -31.81 -14.45 -60.78
N SER A 3 -30.58 -14.16 -60.38
CA SER A 3 -29.97 -14.57 -59.11
C SER A 3 -30.43 -13.63 -58.00
N THR A 4 -31.00 -14.19 -56.94
CA THR A 4 -31.45 -13.46 -55.76
C THR A 4 -30.37 -13.58 -54.70
N ALA A 5 -29.67 -12.48 -54.42
CA ALA A 5 -28.64 -12.41 -53.38
C ALA A 5 -29.27 -12.13 -52.02
N GLU A 6 -29.18 -13.12 -51.13
CA GLU A 6 -29.60 -13.07 -49.73
C GLU A 6 -28.65 -12.16 -48.92
N ARG A 7 -29.16 -11.05 -48.38
CA ARG A 7 -28.40 -10.19 -47.46
C ARG A 7 -28.47 -10.78 -46.04
N ARG A 8 -27.32 -11.21 -45.50
CA ARG A 8 -27.18 -11.53 -44.07
C ARG A 8 -27.25 -10.26 -43.21
N PRO A 9 -27.91 -10.31 -42.04
CA PRO A 9 -27.93 -9.20 -41.09
C PRO A 9 -26.58 -9.06 -40.36
N PRO A 10 -26.23 -7.84 -39.90
CA PRO A 10 -24.98 -7.58 -39.19
C PRO A 10 -24.96 -8.25 -37.81
N SER A 11 -23.84 -8.90 -37.48
CA SER A 11 -23.59 -9.48 -36.16
C SER A 11 -23.47 -8.37 -35.11
N ARG A 12 -24.34 -8.41 -34.11
CA ARG A 12 -24.20 -7.59 -32.89
C ARG A 12 -23.03 -8.16 -32.08
N ARG A 13 -21.95 -7.38 -31.94
CA ARG A 13 -20.89 -7.66 -30.97
C ARG A 13 -21.48 -7.51 -29.55
N PRO A 14 -21.19 -8.42 -28.61
CA PRO A 14 -21.56 -8.23 -27.21
C PRO A 14 -20.80 -7.02 -26.61
N PRO A 15 -21.36 -6.32 -25.63
CA PRO A 15 -20.66 -5.26 -24.93
C PRO A 15 -19.41 -5.83 -24.23
N ALA A 16 -18.29 -5.13 -24.36
CA ALA A 16 -17.06 -5.46 -23.63
C ALA A 16 -17.34 -5.38 -22.13
N VAL A 17 -17.19 -6.51 -21.43
CA VAL A 17 -17.26 -6.55 -19.97
C VAL A 17 -15.98 -5.90 -19.44
N ARG A 18 -16.09 -4.66 -18.94
CA ARG A 18 -15.00 -3.97 -18.24
C ARG A 18 -14.86 -4.59 -16.85
N ALA A 19 -13.65 -4.97 -16.48
CA ALA A 19 -13.37 -5.64 -15.20
C ALA A 19 -12.99 -4.62 -14.12
N VAL A 20 -13.48 -4.85 -12.91
CA VAL A 20 -12.93 -4.25 -11.68
C VAL A 20 -12.06 -5.32 -11.04
N ALA A 21 -10.78 -5.04 -10.84
CA ALA A 21 -9.88 -5.94 -10.14
C ALA A 21 -9.92 -5.67 -8.64
N VAL A 22 -10.02 -6.73 -7.84
CA VAL A 22 -9.76 -6.69 -6.41
C VAL A 22 -8.30 -7.08 -6.23
N ALA A 23 -7.45 -6.12 -5.92
CA ALA A 23 -6.06 -6.37 -5.57
C ALA A 23 -5.97 -6.40 -4.04
N GLY A 24 -5.80 -7.58 -3.46
CA GLY A 24 -5.38 -7.68 -2.07
C GLY A 24 -3.87 -7.44 -2.02
N ALA A 25 -3.43 -6.42 -1.28
CA ALA A 25 -2.05 -6.32 -0.85
C ALA A 25 -1.77 -7.55 0.01
N LEU A 26 -1.04 -8.52 -0.55
CA LEU A 26 -0.71 -9.76 0.12
C LEU A 26 0.49 -9.46 1.04
N GLY A 27 0.22 -8.99 2.26
CA GLY A 27 1.23 -8.95 3.31
C GLY A 27 1.84 -10.35 3.47
N LEU A 28 3.15 -10.46 3.25
CA LEU A 28 3.91 -11.70 3.32
C LEU A 28 3.99 -12.18 4.78
N LEU A 29 2.94 -12.83 5.27
CA LEU A 29 2.98 -13.57 6.52
C LEU A 29 3.74 -14.88 6.30
N LEU A 30 5.07 -14.84 6.48
CA LEU A 30 5.91 -16.03 6.61
C LEU A 30 5.71 -16.66 7.99
N GLY A 31 4.51 -17.22 8.22
CA GLY A 31 4.19 -18.04 9.38
C GLY A 31 4.47 -19.51 9.11
N GLY A 32 5.46 -20.09 9.80
CA GLY A 32 5.80 -21.51 9.72
C GLY A 32 4.65 -22.42 10.16
N CYS A 33 4.10 -23.20 9.23
CA CYS A 33 3.09 -24.21 9.53
C CYS A 33 3.73 -25.46 10.16
N ALA A 34 3.56 -25.62 11.46
CA ALA A 34 3.61 -26.93 12.12
C ALA A 34 2.30 -27.17 12.87
N GLY A 35 1.35 -27.85 12.23
CA GLY A 35 0.05 -28.21 12.80
C GLY A 35 -0.55 -29.46 12.13
N PRO A 36 -1.31 -30.30 12.86
CA PRO A 36 -1.42 -31.73 12.59
C PRO A 36 -2.40 -32.08 11.46
N THR A 37 -2.02 -33.07 10.67
CA THR A 37 -2.80 -33.66 9.58
C THR A 37 -4.09 -34.31 10.10
N ARG A 38 -5.26 -33.72 9.78
CA ARG A 38 -6.54 -34.42 9.84
C ARG A 38 -6.72 -35.25 8.57
N THR A 39 -6.77 -36.57 8.75
CA THR A 39 -7.01 -37.55 7.69
C THR A 39 -8.40 -37.41 7.08
N VAL A 40 -8.47 -37.04 5.80
CA VAL A 40 -9.65 -37.28 4.95
C VAL A 40 -9.52 -38.69 4.37
N ARG A 41 -10.38 -39.59 4.83
CA ARG A 41 -10.56 -40.93 4.24
C ARG A 41 -11.57 -40.83 3.10
N ASP A 42 -11.08 -41.04 1.89
CA ASP A 42 -11.64 -41.83 0.78
C ASP A 42 -11.31 -41.16 -0.54
N LEU A 43 -10.35 -41.74 -1.26
CA LEU A 43 -10.22 -41.75 -2.72
C LEU A 43 -8.97 -42.59 -3.08
N GLY A 44 -9.21 -43.77 -3.66
CA GLY A 44 -8.37 -44.49 -4.64
C GLY A 44 -6.86 -44.69 -4.39
N ASP A 45 -6.44 -45.95 -4.28
CA ASP A 45 -5.05 -46.42 -4.22
C ASP A 45 -4.17 -45.95 -5.40
N ALA A 46 -3.58 -44.76 -5.27
CA ALA A 46 -2.37 -44.37 -5.98
C ALA A 46 -1.33 -43.93 -4.93
N ALA A 47 -0.39 -44.82 -4.61
CA ALA A 47 0.71 -44.52 -3.71
C ALA A 47 1.64 -43.48 -4.36
N VAL A 48 1.39 -42.20 -4.10
CA VAL A 48 2.35 -41.13 -4.36
C VAL A 48 3.41 -41.21 -3.25
N ALA A 49 4.59 -41.70 -3.59
CA ALA A 49 5.76 -41.58 -2.73
C ALA A 49 6.15 -40.10 -2.66
N VAL A 50 5.67 -39.40 -1.63
CA VAL A 50 6.18 -38.07 -1.28
C VAL A 50 7.56 -38.29 -0.68
N ALA A 51 8.60 -38.07 -1.48
CA ALA A 51 9.96 -37.98 -0.96
C ALA A 51 10.00 -36.83 0.04
N ALA A 52 10.18 -37.15 1.33
CA ALA A 52 10.40 -36.15 2.35
C ALA A 52 11.66 -35.37 1.99
N ALA A 53 11.49 -34.09 1.66
CA ALA A 53 12.62 -33.18 1.54
C ALA A 53 13.39 -33.20 2.87
N PRO A 54 14.73 -33.18 2.85
CA PRO A 54 15.51 -33.04 4.08
C PRO A 54 15.06 -31.77 4.81
N PRO A 55 15.05 -31.75 6.16
CA PRO A 55 14.75 -30.54 6.90
C PRO A 55 15.74 -29.46 6.45
N VAL A 56 15.22 -28.40 5.85
CA VAL A 56 16.00 -27.20 5.56
C VAL A 56 16.46 -26.70 6.92
N ALA A 57 17.77 -26.73 7.16
CA ALA A 57 18.34 -26.17 8.37
C ALA A 57 17.87 -24.72 8.46
N GLU A 58 17.19 -24.39 9.56
CA GLU A 58 16.72 -23.04 9.85
C GLU A 58 17.95 -22.12 9.77
N ALA A 59 17.93 -21.15 8.85
CA ALA A 59 19.01 -20.21 8.72
C ALA A 59 19.20 -19.53 10.09
N PRO A 60 20.44 -19.33 10.56
CA PRO A 60 20.67 -18.64 11.82
C PRO A 60 19.94 -17.28 11.77
N PRO A 61 19.22 -16.89 12.83
CA PRO A 61 18.47 -15.65 12.83
C PRO A 61 19.42 -14.50 12.50
N GLY A 62 18.99 -13.64 11.57
CA GLY A 62 19.74 -12.45 11.19
C GLY A 62 20.02 -11.55 12.40
N PRO A 63 20.96 -10.60 12.27
CA PRO A 63 21.21 -9.64 13.33
C PRO A 63 19.92 -8.93 13.70
N ARG A 64 19.59 -8.88 15.00
CA ARG A 64 18.39 -8.18 15.47
C ARG A 64 18.55 -6.66 15.25
N VAL A 65 17.42 -5.98 15.09
CA VAL A 65 17.38 -4.51 15.20
C VAL A 65 17.93 -4.13 16.58
N ARG A 66 18.84 -3.16 16.61
CA ARG A 66 19.46 -2.66 17.85
C ARG A 66 18.77 -1.36 18.21
N ASP A 67 18.74 -1.03 19.49
CA ASP A 67 18.22 0.25 19.98
C ASP A 67 16.82 0.60 19.44
N GLU A 68 15.97 -0.43 19.31
CA GLU A 68 14.62 -0.35 18.73
C GLU A 68 13.80 0.79 19.32
N ALA A 69 13.84 0.97 20.65
CA ALA A 69 13.14 2.07 21.32
C ALA A 69 13.62 3.46 20.85
N ALA A 70 14.92 3.64 20.63
CA ALA A 70 15.46 4.91 20.16
C ALA A 70 15.17 5.16 18.67
N ILE A 71 15.09 4.09 17.86
CA ILE A 71 14.61 4.17 16.47
C ILE A 71 13.13 4.54 16.46
N GLN A 72 12.31 3.87 17.29
CA GLN A 72 10.88 4.16 17.43
C GLN A 72 10.65 5.61 17.84
N ASP A 73 11.42 6.16 18.78
CA ASP A 73 11.32 7.57 19.18
C ASP A 73 11.52 8.55 18.00
N VAL A 74 12.39 8.22 17.04
CA VAL A 74 12.62 9.04 15.83
C VAL A 74 11.42 8.94 14.89
N LEU A 75 10.88 7.74 14.71
CA LEU A 75 9.70 7.49 13.87
C LEU A 75 8.45 8.18 14.45
N ASP A 76 8.25 8.12 15.77
CA ASP A 76 7.14 8.79 16.46
C ASP A 76 7.19 10.31 16.27
N ARG A 77 8.38 10.91 16.37
CA ARG A 77 8.57 12.34 16.09
C ARG A 77 8.29 12.69 14.63
N ALA A 78 8.72 11.85 13.70
CA ALA A 78 8.46 12.05 12.27
C ALA A 78 6.95 11.96 11.99
N ALA A 79 6.28 10.94 12.51
CA ALA A 79 4.85 10.74 12.36
C ALA A 79 4.03 11.90 12.95
N ALA A 80 4.40 12.36 14.15
CA ALA A 80 3.78 13.54 14.76
C ALA A 80 3.98 14.80 13.92
N GLY A 81 5.17 14.97 13.34
CA GLY A 81 5.47 16.09 12.43
C GLY A 81 4.63 16.04 11.15
N PHE A 82 4.45 14.87 10.55
CA PHE A 82 3.55 14.70 9.41
C PHE A 82 2.09 15.03 9.75
N LEU A 83 1.58 14.48 10.85
CA LEU A 83 0.20 14.73 11.29
C LEU A 83 -0.05 16.20 11.61
N ALA A 84 0.94 16.90 12.18
CA ALA A 84 0.86 18.32 12.53
C ALA A 84 1.18 19.27 11.37
N GLY A 85 1.71 18.77 10.24
CA GLY A 85 2.24 19.61 9.16
C GLY A 85 3.51 20.39 9.55
N ASP A 86 4.26 19.91 10.54
CA ASP A 86 5.46 20.54 11.09
C ASP A 86 6.73 20.07 10.36
N VAL A 87 7.15 20.88 9.39
CA VAL A 87 8.32 20.62 8.54
C VAL A 87 9.62 20.59 9.36
N ASP A 88 9.73 21.40 10.41
CA ASP A 88 10.96 21.47 11.21
C ASP A 88 11.08 20.27 12.15
N ALA A 89 9.96 19.78 12.70
CA ALA A 89 9.91 18.53 13.43
C ALA A 89 10.37 17.35 12.56
N VAL A 90 9.85 17.23 11.34
CA VAL A 90 10.27 16.19 10.39
C VAL A 90 11.73 16.37 9.96
N ARG A 91 12.18 17.61 9.71
CA ARG A 91 13.57 17.90 9.37
C ARG A 91 14.54 17.40 10.45
N GLY A 92 14.17 17.53 11.72
CA GLY A 92 14.97 17.07 12.85
C GLY A 92 15.16 15.55 12.95
N THR A 93 14.36 14.75 12.24
CA THR A 93 14.47 13.28 12.23
C THR A 93 15.35 12.73 11.11
N LEU A 94 15.74 13.58 10.15
CA LEU A 94 16.48 13.17 8.94
C LEU A 94 18.00 13.24 9.13
N PHE A 95 18.71 12.27 8.55
CA PHE A 95 20.19 12.21 8.57
C PHE A 95 20.79 13.29 7.65
N ALA A 96 20.26 13.40 6.44
CA ALA A 96 20.70 14.36 5.43
C ALA A 96 19.49 15.12 4.86
N PRO A 97 18.93 16.10 5.60
CA PRO A 97 17.69 16.77 5.21
C PRO A 97 17.79 17.57 3.89
N ALA A 98 19.01 17.94 3.46
CA ALA A 98 19.25 18.61 2.18
C ALA A 98 19.54 17.64 1.02
N GLY A 99 19.63 16.34 1.28
CA GLY A 99 19.83 15.31 0.26
C GLY A 99 18.53 14.95 -0.48
N PRO A 100 18.59 14.12 -1.54
CA PRO A 100 17.42 13.76 -2.34
C PRO A 100 16.29 13.11 -1.54
N PHE A 101 16.62 12.16 -0.64
CA PHE A 101 15.65 11.55 0.27
C PHE A 101 15.03 12.60 1.20
N GLY A 102 15.86 13.40 1.88
CA GLY A 102 15.37 14.42 2.80
C GLY A 102 14.48 15.46 2.12
N ALA A 103 14.81 15.88 0.90
CA ALA A 103 13.98 16.79 0.12
C ALA A 103 12.60 16.19 -0.22
N ARG A 104 12.54 14.92 -0.66
CA ARG A 104 11.28 14.18 -0.89
C ARG A 104 10.45 14.06 0.39
N TRP A 105 11.09 13.66 1.49
CA TRP A 105 10.43 13.44 2.78
C TRP A 105 9.87 14.74 3.38
N LEU A 106 10.56 15.87 3.18
CA LEU A 106 10.06 17.18 3.60
C LEU A 106 8.95 17.70 2.70
N ALA A 107 9.02 17.46 1.38
CA ALA A 107 7.94 17.82 0.46
C ALA A 107 6.63 17.07 0.78
N ARG A 108 6.74 15.82 1.26
CA ARG A 108 5.59 15.03 1.74
C ARG A 108 4.77 15.77 2.81
N VAL A 109 5.42 16.53 3.71
CA VAL A 109 4.73 17.33 4.74
C VAL A 109 3.79 18.36 4.11
N ASP A 110 4.27 19.07 3.08
CA ASP A 110 3.45 20.05 2.36
C ASP A 110 2.34 19.38 1.55
N ASN A 111 2.63 18.23 0.93
CA ASN A 111 1.68 17.47 0.12
C ASN A 111 0.52 16.92 0.95
N LEU A 112 0.80 16.53 2.21
CA LEU A 112 -0.19 16.00 3.15
C LEU A 112 -1.11 17.06 3.77
N ARG A 113 -0.78 18.36 3.68
CA ARG A 113 -1.54 19.42 4.39
C ARG A 113 -3.03 19.49 4.05
N GLN A 114 -3.42 19.09 2.84
CA GLN A 114 -4.84 19.07 2.44
C GLN A 114 -5.48 17.70 2.63
N VAL A 115 -4.72 16.67 2.96
CA VAL A 115 -5.26 15.34 3.25
C VAL A 115 -5.85 15.35 4.65
N PRO A 116 -7.13 14.98 4.83
CA PRO A 116 -7.78 15.01 6.14
C PRO A 116 -7.33 13.81 6.98
N LEU A 117 -6.05 13.80 7.41
CA LEU A 117 -5.52 12.75 8.26
C LEU A 117 -6.03 12.93 9.69
N SER A 118 -6.67 11.88 10.21
CA SER A 118 -7.05 11.75 11.62
C SER A 118 -6.07 10.89 12.43
N HIS A 119 -5.26 10.09 11.73
CA HIS A 119 -4.22 9.25 12.30
C HIS A 119 -3.05 9.15 11.32
N TYR A 120 -1.84 9.16 11.86
CA TYR A 120 -0.62 8.85 11.13
C TYR A 120 0.41 8.29 12.13
N SER A 121 0.95 7.10 11.88
CA SER A 121 1.98 6.47 12.72
C SER A 121 2.98 5.68 11.90
N LEU A 122 4.19 5.53 12.45
CA LEU A 122 5.28 4.76 11.87
C LEU A 122 5.81 3.84 12.99
N ARG A 123 5.61 2.52 12.88
CA ARG A 123 6.06 1.56 13.89
C ARG A 123 7.12 0.63 13.33
N VAL A 124 8.24 0.49 14.03
CA VAL A 124 9.17 -0.62 13.78
C VAL A 124 8.44 -1.94 14.07
N ASP A 125 8.55 -2.89 13.14
CA ASP A 125 8.14 -4.26 13.39
C ASP A 125 9.38 -5.13 13.68
N PRO A 126 9.56 -5.59 14.94
CA PRO A 126 10.73 -6.34 15.34
C PRO A 126 10.68 -7.82 14.92
N SER A 127 9.63 -8.27 14.21
CA SER A 127 9.55 -9.62 13.66
C SER A 127 10.58 -9.86 12.57
N LEU A 128 11.03 -8.81 11.88
CA LEU A 128 12.12 -8.87 10.91
C LEU A 128 13.46 -8.44 11.53
N PRO A 129 14.57 -9.11 11.15
CA PRO A 129 15.91 -8.71 11.56
C PRO A 129 16.31 -7.38 10.90
N ASP A 130 17.48 -6.86 11.26
CA ASP A 130 18.15 -5.80 10.49
C ASP A 130 18.46 -6.30 9.07
N LEU A 131 17.86 -5.62 8.09
CA LEU A 131 17.93 -5.95 6.66
C LEU A 131 19.12 -5.30 5.95
N ALA A 132 19.97 -4.53 6.64
CA ALA A 132 21.11 -3.86 6.03
C ALA A 132 22.14 -4.88 5.52
N THR A 133 22.35 -4.86 4.20
CA THR A 133 23.37 -5.66 3.53
C THR A 133 24.78 -5.12 3.78
N ALA A 134 25.81 -5.91 3.49
CA ALA A 134 27.21 -5.45 3.59
C ALA A 134 27.45 -4.19 2.74
N ARG A 135 26.87 -4.13 1.53
CA ARG A 135 26.95 -2.96 0.65
C ARG A 135 26.34 -1.71 1.27
N VAL A 136 25.20 -1.84 1.95
CA VAL A 136 24.58 -0.73 2.67
C VAL A 136 25.51 -0.28 3.79
N ARG A 137 26.03 -1.21 4.60
CA ARG A 137 26.96 -0.88 5.70
C ARG A 137 28.24 -0.20 5.21
N ASP A 138 28.78 -0.60 4.06
CA ASP A 138 29.98 0.01 3.47
C ASP A 138 29.71 1.43 2.92
N ALA A 139 28.45 1.78 2.65
CA ALA A 139 28.05 3.10 2.13
C ALA A 139 27.95 4.17 3.23
N TYR A 140 27.85 3.78 4.50
CA TYR A 140 27.75 4.69 5.63
C TYR A 140 28.98 4.59 6.54
N SER A 141 29.49 5.74 6.99
CA SER A 141 30.58 5.80 7.98
C SER A 141 30.14 5.39 9.38
N ASP A 142 28.85 5.57 9.66
CA ASP A 142 28.22 5.40 10.95
C ASP A 142 27.39 4.11 11.00
N PRO A 143 27.06 3.58 12.19
CA PRO A 143 26.21 2.41 12.30
C PRO A 143 24.87 2.61 11.59
N VAL A 144 24.56 1.70 10.66
CA VAL A 144 23.35 1.75 9.83
C VAL A 144 22.55 0.45 9.96
N GLN A 145 21.22 0.58 9.94
CA GLN A 145 20.27 -0.52 9.89
C GLN A 145 19.21 -0.25 8.82
N VAL A 146 18.67 -1.31 8.22
CA VAL A 146 17.45 -1.23 7.42
C VAL A 146 16.36 -1.94 8.21
N VAL A 147 15.33 -1.19 8.58
CA VAL A 147 14.25 -1.64 9.47
C VAL A 147 12.95 -1.74 8.70
N TYR A 148 12.18 -2.79 9.00
CA TYR A 148 10.80 -2.91 8.54
C TYR A 148 9.91 -2.04 9.43
N VAL A 149 9.13 -1.18 8.79
CA VAL A 149 8.27 -0.19 9.43
C VAL A 149 6.87 -0.34 8.84
N VAL A 150 5.88 -0.42 9.72
CA VAL A 150 4.47 -0.35 9.33
C VAL A 150 4.05 1.12 9.41
N GLU A 151 3.65 1.69 8.28
CA GLU A 151 3.01 2.99 8.20
C GLU A 151 1.50 2.83 8.34
N GLU A 152 0.91 3.44 9.35
CA GLU A 152 -0.55 3.46 9.52
C GLU A 152 -1.10 4.87 9.32
N HIS A 153 -2.15 5.02 8.53
CA HIS A 153 -2.82 6.30 8.32
C HIS A 153 -4.34 6.15 8.22
N ALA A 154 -5.10 7.13 8.71
CA ALA A 154 -6.56 7.13 8.63
C ALA A 154 -7.11 8.46 8.15
N LEU A 155 -7.98 8.41 7.16
CA LEU A 155 -8.73 9.56 6.66
C LEU A 155 -9.93 9.86 7.57
N GLU A 156 -10.05 11.11 8.00
CA GLU A 156 -11.05 11.60 8.95
C GLU A 156 -12.46 11.25 8.48
N GLY A 157 -13.12 10.39 9.26
CA GLY A 157 -14.49 9.96 8.99
C GLY A 157 -14.64 8.99 7.83
N TYR A 158 -13.58 8.51 7.18
CA TYR A 158 -13.67 7.48 6.12
C TYR A 158 -13.11 6.12 6.57
N ASP A 159 -12.09 6.13 7.42
CA ASP A 159 -11.41 4.92 7.89
C ASP A 159 -11.92 4.47 9.30
N GLU A 160 -13.24 4.47 9.50
CA GLU A 160 -13.87 4.14 10.81
C GLU A 160 -13.62 2.70 11.27
N LEU A 161 -13.30 1.78 10.34
CA LEU A 161 -13.00 0.38 10.65
C LEU A 161 -11.53 0.18 11.10
N GLY A 162 -10.69 1.20 10.96
CA GLY A 162 -9.27 1.17 11.27
C GLY A 162 -8.42 1.80 10.16
N PRO A 163 -7.18 2.17 10.47
CA PRO A 163 -6.28 2.81 9.51
C PRO A 163 -5.91 1.88 8.35
N ALA A 164 -5.37 2.47 7.27
CA ALA A 164 -4.45 1.77 6.38
C ALA A 164 -3.31 1.19 7.20
N ALA A 165 -2.72 0.10 6.73
CA ALA A 165 -1.33 -0.22 7.05
C ALA A 165 -0.61 -0.54 5.76
N GLU A 166 0.59 0.04 5.60
CA GLU A 166 1.45 -0.17 4.45
C GLU A 166 2.89 -0.43 4.90
N ASP A 167 3.65 -1.10 4.04
CA ASP A 167 5.01 -1.55 4.34
C ASP A 167 6.05 -0.53 3.89
N LEU A 168 6.93 -0.15 4.83
CA LEU A 168 8.11 0.68 4.57
C LEU A 168 9.39 -0.06 4.99
N PHE A 169 10.45 0.14 4.23
CA PHE A 169 11.80 -0.36 4.54
C PHE A 169 12.73 0.84 4.69
N LEU A 170 12.87 1.33 5.92
CA LEU A 170 13.61 2.56 6.19
C LEU A 170 15.06 2.27 6.57
N THR A 171 15.98 3.01 5.98
CA THR A 171 17.38 3.09 6.41
C THR A 171 17.49 4.08 7.55
N VAL A 172 18.03 3.63 8.67
CA VAL A 172 18.32 4.47 9.83
C VAL A 172 19.80 4.45 10.17
N VAL A 173 20.35 5.61 10.51
CA VAL A 173 21.77 5.82 10.80
C VAL A 173 21.92 6.42 12.19
N GLU A 174 22.81 5.83 13.00
CA GLU A 174 23.15 6.32 14.33
C GLU A 174 24.11 7.50 14.22
N THR A 175 23.72 8.67 14.69
CA THR A 175 24.57 9.86 14.74
C THR A 175 24.98 10.15 16.19
N PRO A 176 25.95 11.06 16.45
CA PRO A 176 26.23 11.51 17.81
C PRO A 176 25.01 12.07 18.55
N ASP A 177 24.01 12.57 17.82
CA ASP A 177 22.76 13.12 18.35
C ASP A 177 21.60 12.09 18.33
N GLY A 178 21.92 10.79 18.17
CA GLY A 178 20.99 9.67 18.11
C GLY A 178 20.62 9.22 16.69
N TRP A 179 19.70 8.28 16.59
CA TRP A 179 19.23 7.73 15.32
C TRP A 179 18.56 8.79 14.43
N ARG A 180 18.72 8.64 13.11
CA ARG A 180 18.13 9.49 12.08
C ARG A 180 17.71 8.66 10.87
N ILE A 181 16.67 9.07 10.16
CA ILE A 181 16.19 8.41 8.94
C ILE A 181 17.03 8.91 7.75
N ALA A 182 17.62 7.99 7.00
CA ALA A 182 18.55 8.29 5.92
C ALA A 182 18.00 7.96 4.52
N GLY A 183 17.07 7.01 4.41
CA GLY A 183 16.55 6.55 3.11
C GLY A 183 15.41 5.54 3.24
N ASP A 184 14.86 5.16 2.10
CA ASP A 184 13.73 4.23 1.94
C ASP A 184 13.93 3.21 0.80
N ARG A 185 15.14 3.17 0.21
CA ARG A 185 15.46 2.43 -1.02
C ARG A 185 16.60 1.42 -0.86
N ASP A 186 17.28 1.38 0.28
CA ASP A 186 18.39 0.44 0.51
C ASP A 186 17.93 -1.03 0.65
N GLY A 187 16.62 -1.26 0.82
CA GLY A 187 16.00 -2.59 0.78
C GLY A 187 15.73 -3.14 -0.62
N GLU A 188 15.68 -2.29 -1.65
CA GLU A 188 15.29 -2.69 -3.01
C GLU A 188 16.16 -3.80 -3.64
N PRO A 189 17.49 -3.86 -3.40
CA PRO A 189 18.31 -4.98 -3.89
C PRO A 189 17.89 -6.36 -3.36
N LEU A 190 17.09 -6.40 -2.28
CA LEU A 190 16.50 -7.61 -1.72
C LEU A 190 15.06 -7.84 -2.20
N GLY A 191 14.55 -7.00 -3.10
CA GLY A 191 13.15 -6.99 -3.52
C GLY A 191 12.20 -6.38 -2.50
N LEU A 192 12.73 -5.65 -1.50
CA LEU A 192 11.94 -4.99 -0.46
C LEU A 192 11.70 -3.54 -0.87
N VAL A 193 10.49 -3.24 -1.31
CA VAL A 193 10.11 -1.93 -1.85
C VAL A 193 9.15 -1.28 -0.87
N SER A 194 9.46 -0.04 -0.48
CA SER A 194 8.56 0.78 0.35
C SER A 194 7.37 1.24 -0.49
N VAL A 195 6.17 1.29 0.10
CA VAL A 195 4.99 1.86 -0.58
C VAL A 195 5.24 3.31 -1.00
N ASP A 196 4.75 3.67 -2.19
CA ASP A 196 4.65 5.06 -2.63
C ASP A 196 3.15 5.44 -2.61
N HIS A 197 2.85 6.61 -2.04
CA HIS A 197 1.49 7.15 -1.94
C HIS A 197 1.31 8.33 -2.90
N LEU A 198 0.06 8.75 -3.14
CA LEU A 198 -0.23 9.93 -3.97
C LEU A 198 0.52 11.19 -3.51
N TRP A 199 0.70 11.37 -2.20
CA TRP A 199 1.44 12.49 -1.61
C TRP A 199 2.96 12.40 -1.75
N ASP A 200 3.49 11.33 -2.34
CA ASP A 200 4.91 11.17 -2.69
C ASP A 200 5.25 11.72 -4.07
N HIS A 201 4.26 11.83 -4.95
CA HIS A 201 4.43 12.29 -6.34
C HIS A 201 4.06 13.77 -6.55
N GLY A 202 3.61 14.45 -5.50
CA GLY A 202 3.38 15.90 -5.50
C GLY A 202 2.21 16.35 -4.63
N PRO A 203 1.81 17.63 -4.76
CA PRO A 203 0.74 18.20 -3.96
C PRO A 203 -0.57 17.44 -4.12
N VAL A 204 -1.23 17.14 -3.01
CA VAL A 204 -2.56 16.51 -3.00
C VAL A 204 -3.62 17.54 -2.67
N VAL A 205 -4.74 17.43 -3.36
CA VAL A 205 -6.00 18.15 -3.10
C VAL A 205 -7.05 17.12 -2.76
N THR A 206 -7.96 17.48 -1.87
CA THR A 206 -9.11 16.64 -1.54
C THR A 206 -10.42 17.30 -1.92
N THR A 207 -11.29 16.54 -2.59
CA THR A 207 -12.65 16.96 -2.92
C THR A 207 -13.63 15.97 -2.31
N SER A 208 -14.53 16.45 -1.45
CA SER A 208 -15.54 15.61 -0.78
C SER A 208 -16.95 15.96 -1.27
N ASP A 209 -17.78 14.93 -1.46
CA ASP A 209 -19.23 15.05 -1.65
C ASP A 209 -19.97 14.16 -0.64
N GLY A 210 -19.68 14.36 0.65
CA GLY A 210 -20.31 13.61 1.74
C GLY A 210 -19.68 12.22 1.90
N PRO A 211 -20.34 11.12 1.48
CA PRO A 211 -19.77 9.79 1.64
C PRO A 211 -18.63 9.44 0.67
N VAL A 212 -18.33 10.28 -0.32
CA VAL A 212 -17.21 10.06 -1.26
C VAL A 212 -16.15 11.14 -1.06
N LEU A 213 -14.89 10.73 -0.99
CA LEU A 213 -13.72 11.61 -0.89
C LEU A 213 -12.75 11.26 -2.00
N ALA A 214 -12.44 12.22 -2.86
CA ALA A 214 -11.37 12.07 -3.86
C ALA A 214 -10.08 12.70 -3.33
N LEU A 215 -8.97 11.97 -3.39
CA LEU A 215 -7.60 12.44 -3.26
C LEU A 215 -7.01 12.48 -4.68
N HIS A 216 -6.50 13.64 -5.09
CA HIS A 216 -6.01 13.84 -6.46
C HIS A 216 -4.97 14.97 -6.52
N HIS A 217 -4.23 15.06 -7.62
CA HIS A 217 -3.42 16.24 -7.91
C HIS A 217 -4.28 17.44 -8.38
N PRO A 218 -3.80 18.70 -8.25
CA PRO A 218 -4.58 19.90 -8.54
C PRO A 218 -5.25 19.96 -9.93
N ASP A 219 -4.64 19.35 -10.95
CA ASP A 219 -5.07 19.47 -12.35
C ASP A 219 -6.03 18.35 -12.81
N ALA A 220 -6.58 17.55 -11.89
CA ALA A 220 -7.44 16.41 -12.20
C ALA A 220 -8.85 16.84 -12.66
N ALA A 221 -9.02 17.10 -13.96
CA ALA A 221 -10.28 17.55 -14.55
C ALA A 221 -11.45 16.55 -14.46
N THR A 222 -11.16 15.27 -14.24
CA THR A 222 -12.14 14.17 -14.18
C THR A 222 -12.88 14.07 -12.85
N VAL A 223 -12.38 14.73 -11.79
CA VAL A 223 -12.88 14.61 -10.41
C VAL A 223 -14.38 14.87 -10.27
N PRO A 224 -14.98 15.95 -10.83
CA PRO A 224 -16.40 16.22 -10.62
C PRO A 224 -17.32 15.14 -11.20
N ALA A 225 -16.98 14.63 -12.38
CA ALA A 225 -17.75 13.57 -13.04
C ALA A 225 -17.64 12.26 -12.25
N LEU A 226 -16.43 11.90 -11.83
CA LEU A 226 -16.16 10.69 -11.06
C LEU A 226 -16.86 10.70 -9.69
N LEU A 227 -16.84 11.82 -8.97
CA LEU A 227 -17.54 11.95 -7.69
C LEU A 227 -19.06 11.77 -7.84
N SER A 228 -19.65 12.35 -8.89
CA SER A 228 -21.08 12.18 -9.19
C SER A 228 -21.42 10.71 -9.47
N GLU A 229 -20.61 10.03 -10.28
CA GLU A 229 -20.81 8.62 -10.61
C GLU A 229 -20.63 7.72 -9.38
N ALA A 230 -19.56 7.93 -8.61
CA ALA A 230 -19.30 7.19 -7.38
C ALA A 230 -20.44 7.34 -6.36
N ARG A 231 -21.00 8.54 -6.21
CA ARG A 231 -22.15 8.79 -5.32
C ARG A 231 -23.38 8.02 -5.77
N GLN A 232 -23.68 8.01 -7.07
CA GLN A 232 -24.80 7.24 -7.60
C GLN A 232 -24.59 5.73 -7.35
N ALA A 233 -23.40 5.22 -7.70
CA ALA A 233 -23.04 3.82 -7.51
C ALA A 233 -23.13 3.40 -6.03
N LEU A 234 -22.69 4.27 -5.12
CA LEU A 234 -22.79 4.04 -3.69
C LEU A 234 -24.23 3.96 -3.20
N GLY A 235 -25.11 4.86 -3.67
CA GLY A 235 -26.54 4.82 -3.35
C GLY A 235 -27.19 3.52 -3.81
N GLU A 236 -26.84 3.07 -5.01
CA GLU A 236 -27.27 1.79 -5.57
C GLU A 236 -26.74 0.59 -4.79
N ALA A 237 -25.46 0.58 -4.43
CA ALA A 237 -24.84 -0.46 -3.63
C ALA A 237 -25.52 -0.56 -2.25
N ARG A 238 -25.77 0.58 -1.60
CA ARG A 238 -26.45 0.64 -0.30
C ARG A 238 -27.88 0.10 -0.35
N ALA A 239 -28.59 0.30 -1.46
CA ALA A 239 -29.95 -0.23 -1.61
C ALA A 239 -29.98 -1.76 -1.81
N ARG A 240 -28.89 -2.35 -2.31
CA ARG A 240 -28.78 -3.79 -2.62
C ARG A 240 -28.05 -4.59 -1.55
N TRP A 241 -27.15 -3.95 -0.81
CA TRP A 241 -26.35 -4.63 0.21
C TRP A 241 -27.16 -4.78 1.51
N PRO A 242 -27.43 -6.01 1.97
CA PRO A 242 -28.33 -6.25 3.10
C PRO A 242 -27.69 -5.95 4.47
N LEU A 243 -26.36 -5.82 4.52
CA LEU A 243 -25.61 -5.60 5.75
C LEU A 243 -25.34 -4.11 5.95
N ALA A 244 -25.34 -3.68 7.21
CA ALA A 244 -24.85 -2.35 7.57
C ALA A 244 -23.34 -2.27 7.31
N TRP A 245 -22.89 -1.18 6.71
CA TRP A 245 -21.49 -0.85 6.49
C TRP A 245 -21.34 0.68 6.45
N PRO A 246 -20.13 1.24 6.64
CA PRO A 246 -19.94 2.69 6.75
C PRO A 246 -20.43 3.47 5.52
N ALA A 247 -20.44 2.83 4.34
CA ALA A 247 -20.85 3.43 3.07
C ALA A 247 -20.12 4.77 2.82
N ARG A 248 -18.81 4.75 3.05
CA ARG A 248 -17.89 5.86 2.80
C ARG A 248 -16.71 5.35 1.98
N VAL A 249 -16.34 6.10 0.96
CA VAL A 249 -15.44 5.62 -0.10
C VAL A 249 -14.39 6.69 -0.41
N PRO A 250 -13.16 6.51 0.07
CA PRO A 250 -11.99 7.18 -0.47
C PRO A 250 -11.70 6.70 -1.89
N ILE A 251 -11.43 7.65 -2.78
CA ILE A 251 -11.02 7.43 -4.16
C ILE A 251 -9.68 8.12 -4.37
N ILE A 252 -8.68 7.39 -4.84
CA ILE A 252 -7.36 7.91 -5.20
C ILE A 252 -7.32 8.03 -6.72
N ILE A 253 -6.92 9.20 -7.20
CA ILE A 253 -6.86 9.54 -8.62
C ILE A 253 -5.42 9.99 -8.91
N PRO A 254 -4.56 9.08 -9.42
CA PRO A 254 -3.22 9.45 -9.87
C PRO A 254 -3.29 10.36 -11.10
N ARG A 255 -2.16 10.96 -11.46
CA ARG A 255 -2.00 11.83 -12.63
C ARG A 255 -2.18 11.07 -13.94
N ASP A 256 -1.59 9.88 -14.00
CA ASP A 256 -1.46 9.06 -15.20
C ASP A 256 -1.32 7.57 -14.83
N GLU A 257 -1.20 6.71 -15.85
CA GLU A 257 -1.05 5.27 -15.67
C GLU A 257 0.33 4.88 -15.08
N GLU A 258 1.36 5.71 -15.27
CA GLU A 258 2.69 5.49 -14.68
C GLU A 258 2.64 5.63 -13.17
N GLU A 259 2.08 6.74 -12.67
CA GLU A 259 1.86 6.92 -11.23
C GLU A 259 0.91 5.85 -10.67
N LEU A 260 -0.13 5.43 -11.40
CA LEU A 260 -0.98 4.31 -10.97
C LEU A 260 -0.18 3.02 -10.76
N ALA A 261 0.75 2.70 -11.66
CA ALA A 261 1.60 1.52 -11.54
C ALA A 261 2.53 1.60 -10.33
N GLU A 262 3.05 2.80 -10.04
CA GLU A 262 3.85 3.09 -8.85
C GLU A 262 3.03 2.95 -7.57
N LEU A 263 1.80 3.47 -7.51
CA LEU A 263 0.92 3.33 -6.33
C LEU A 263 0.52 1.87 -6.04
N LEU A 264 0.37 1.05 -7.09
CA LEU A 264 -0.05 -0.34 -6.96
C LEU A 264 1.13 -1.33 -6.86
N HIS A 265 2.37 -0.86 -7.06
CA HIS A 265 3.57 -1.70 -7.21
C HIS A 265 3.41 -2.84 -8.23
N VAL A 266 2.79 -2.53 -9.37
CA VAL A 266 2.48 -3.51 -10.42
C VAL A 266 3.31 -3.27 -11.67
N THR A 267 3.70 -4.36 -12.34
CA THR A 267 4.43 -4.31 -13.61
C THR A 267 3.62 -4.83 -14.79
N PHE A 268 2.33 -5.15 -14.58
CA PHE A 268 1.45 -5.59 -15.64
C PHE A 268 0.74 -4.40 -16.30
N ASP A 269 0.27 -4.60 -17.52
CA ASP A 269 -0.45 -3.60 -18.30
C ASP A 269 -1.78 -3.23 -17.62
N LEU A 270 -1.94 -1.96 -17.26
CA LEU A 270 -3.10 -1.43 -16.54
C LEU A 270 -4.21 -0.93 -17.45
N SER A 271 -3.96 -0.95 -18.76
CA SER A 271 -4.84 -0.40 -19.77
C SER A 271 -6.20 -1.12 -19.82
N ASP A 272 -6.31 -2.37 -19.39
CA ASP A 272 -7.60 -3.07 -19.36
C ASP A 272 -8.46 -2.80 -18.11
N PHE A 273 -7.94 -2.04 -17.13
CA PHE A 273 -8.59 -1.81 -15.84
C PHE A 273 -9.07 -0.36 -15.69
N ILE A 274 -10.31 -0.20 -15.22
CA ILE A 274 -10.88 1.13 -14.93
C ILE A 274 -10.54 1.61 -13.51
N ALA A 275 -10.43 0.68 -12.57
CA ALA A 275 -10.18 0.95 -11.17
C ALA A 275 -9.80 -0.33 -10.41
N PHE A 276 -9.19 -0.13 -9.25
CA PHE A 276 -8.75 -1.16 -8.32
C PHE A 276 -9.34 -0.90 -6.95
N ALA A 277 -9.89 -1.94 -6.32
CA ALA A 277 -10.26 -1.89 -4.92
C ALA A 277 -9.10 -2.43 -4.09
N THR A 278 -8.61 -1.63 -3.14
CA THR A 278 -7.54 -2.01 -2.20
C THR A 278 -8.07 -1.95 -0.77
N ALA A 279 -7.51 -2.79 0.11
CA ALA A 279 -7.78 -2.79 1.54
C ALA A 279 -6.61 -3.45 2.28
N THR A 280 -6.39 -3.04 3.53
CA THR A 280 -5.38 -3.61 4.40
C THR A 280 -6.00 -4.74 5.25
N PRO A 281 -5.47 -5.98 5.21
CA PRO A 281 -5.84 -7.01 6.16
C PRO A 281 -5.14 -6.78 7.51
N VAL A 282 -5.91 -6.70 8.60
CA VAL A 282 -5.41 -6.56 9.98
C VAL A 282 -5.90 -7.72 10.83
N GLY A 283 -5.00 -8.36 11.56
CA GLY A 283 -5.30 -9.50 12.44
C GLY A 283 -4.66 -10.82 11.95
N GLU A 284 -4.92 -11.90 12.69
CA GLU A 284 -4.41 -13.24 12.34
C GLU A 284 -5.19 -13.85 11.16
N LEU A 285 -4.59 -14.83 10.46
CA LEU A 285 -5.13 -15.42 9.22
C LEU A 285 -6.58 -15.93 9.33
N ASP A 286 -7.02 -16.35 10.51
CA ASP A 286 -8.38 -16.86 10.73
C ASP A 286 -9.37 -15.79 11.25
N GLU A 287 -8.88 -14.60 11.65
CA GLU A 287 -9.68 -13.52 12.27
C GLU A 287 -9.40 -12.13 11.66
N TYR A 288 -8.81 -12.07 10.46
CA TYR A 288 -8.44 -10.82 9.84
C TYR A 288 -9.67 -9.97 9.47
N ARG A 289 -9.50 -8.67 9.56
CA ARG A 289 -10.47 -7.65 9.17
C ARG A 289 -9.85 -6.79 8.08
N LEU A 290 -10.68 -6.36 7.14
CA LEU A 290 -10.25 -5.40 6.13
C LEU A 290 -10.46 -3.98 6.68
N THR A 291 -9.39 -3.23 6.77
CA THR A 291 -9.39 -1.80 7.12
C THR A 291 -8.89 -1.00 5.93
N GLY A 292 -9.00 0.33 6.01
CA GLY A 292 -8.42 1.20 5.01
C GLY A 292 -8.81 0.84 3.57
N SER A 293 -10.10 0.84 3.25
CA SER A 293 -10.51 0.51 1.88
C SER A 293 -10.42 1.72 0.97
N ARG A 294 -9.84 1.56 -0.22
CA ARG A 294 -9.74 2.63 -1.24
C ARG A 294 -10.13 2.10 -2.61
N ILE A 295 -10.57 3.02 -3.45
CA ILE A 295 -10.68 2.79 -4.89
C ILE A 295 -9.58 3.62 -5.55
N VAL A 296 -8.65 2.99 -6.26
CA VAL A 296 -7.66 3.68 -7.09
C VAL A 296 -8.12 3.63 -8.54
N VAL A 297 -8.33 4.78 -9.16
CA VAL A 297 -8.91 4.87 -10.52
C VAL A 297 -7.81 4.99 -11.57
N ASN A 298 -7.99 4.35 -12.72
CA ASN A 298 -7.15 4.62 -13.88
C ASN A 298 -7.61 5.94 -14.55
N PRO A 299 -6.79 7.01 -14.51
CA PRO A 299 -7.21 8.33 -14.99
C PRO A 299 -7.39 8.40 -16.50
N GLU A 300 -6.92 7.40 -17.26
CA GLU A 300 -6.99 7.36 -18.73
C GLU A 300 -8.22 6.59 -19.26
N ARG A 301 -9.17 6.20 -18.39
CA ARG A 301 -10.26 5.26 -18.73
C ARG A 301 -11.70 5.72 -18.49
#